data_AF-X1UG66-F1
#
_entry.id   AF-X1UG66-F1
#
_cell.length_a   1.000
_cell.length_b   1.000
_cell.length_c   1.000
_cell.angle_alpha   90.00
_cell.angle_beta   90.00
_cell.angle_gamma   90.00
#
_symmetry.space_group_name_H-M   'P 1'
#
loop_
_entity.id
_entity.type
_entity.pdbx_description
1 polymer ?
#
loop_
_entity_poly.entity_id
_entity_poly.type
_entity_poly.pdbx_seq_one_letter_code
_entity_poly.pdbx_strand_id
1 'polypeptide(L)' 'LDDALAADERFGEFNAFKKEQVFNNNARTNESGGNDFWESGTANPHKVLADLIKIFHPELLPEHEFVYYKKLRTLK' A
#
# COMPACT_ATOMS: atom_id res chain seq x y z
N LEU A 1 -5.22 9.42 4.06
CA LEU A 1 -6.29 8.78 4.86
C LEU A 1 -7.54 9.66 4.86
N ASP A 2 -7.36 10.98 4.87
CA ASP A 2 -8.43 11.97 4.77
C ASP A 2 -9.31 11.79 3.53
N ASP A 3 -8.70 11.58 2.36
CA ASP A 3 -9.44 11.31 1.12
C ASP A 3 -10.35 10.08 1.22
N ALA A 4 -9.95 9.06 1.99
CA ALA A 4 -10.78 7.89 2.20
C ALA A 4 -12.00 8.25 3.07
N LEU A 5 -11.82 8.98 4.18
CA LEU A 5 -12.94 9.44 5.00
C LEU A 5 -13.88 10.39 4.25
N ALA A 6 -13.33 11.24 3.37
CA ALA A 6 -14.12 12.12 2.52
C ALA A 6 -14.97 11.34 1.50
N ALA A 7 -14.48 10.16 1.05
CA ALA A 7 -15.24 9.27 0.19
C ALA A 7 -16.33 8.50 0.96
N ASP A 8 -16.01 8.01 2.17
CA ASP A 8 -16.96 7.32 3.05
C ASP A 8 -16.47 7.32 4.50
N GLU A 9 -17.27 7.89 5.42
CA GLU A 9 -16.92 7.97 6.85
C GLU A 9 -16.75 6.59 7.51
N ARG A 10 -17.42 5.55 6.98
CA ARG A 10 -17.37 4.20 7.53
C ARG A 10 -15.99 3.57 7.40
N PHE A 11 -15.13 4.08 6.52
CA PHE A 11 -13.73 3.62 6.48
C PHE A 11 -13.00 3.88 7.81
N GLY A 12 -13.42 4.88 8.59
CA GLY A 12 -12.90 5.15 9.93
C GLY A 12 -13.21 4.05 10.96
N GLU A 13 -14.18 3.16 10.69
CA GLU A 13 -14.57 2.12 11.63
C GLU A 13 -13.60 0.93 11.66
N PHE A 14 -12.86 0.70 10.56
CA PHE A 14 -11.93 -0.42 10.44
C PHE A 14 -10.73 -0.28 11.39
N ASN A 15 -10.37 -1.39 12.03
CA ASN A 15 -9.16 -1.45 12.87
C ASN A 15 -7.89 -1.09 12.10
N ALA A 16 -7.81 -1.44 10.81
CA ALA A 16 -6.69 -1.07 9.95
C ALA A 16 -6.58 0.46 9.82
N PHE A 17 -7.70 1.17 9.64
CA PHE A 17 -7.74 2.63 9.58
C PHE A 17 -7.32 3.26 10.91
N LYS A 18 -7.91 2.80 12.03
CA LYS A 18 -7.61 3.30 13.38
C LYS A 18 -6.14 3.11 13.80
N LYS A 19 -5.47 2.07 13.27
CA LYS A 19 -4.05 1.78 13.51
C LYS A 19 -3.13 2.34 12.42
N GLU A 20 -3.68 3.14 11.50
CA GLU A 20 -3.03 3.65 10.30
C GLU A 20 -2.38 2.57 9.42
N GLN A 21 -2.79 1.30 9.52
CA GLN A 21 -2.27 0.18 8.73
C GLN A 21 -3.03 0.04 7.41
N VAL A 22 -3.11 1.12 6.62
CA VAL A 22 -3.76 1.13 5.31
C VAL A 22 -2.69 1.31 4.24
N PHE A 23 -2.74 0.51 3.19
CA PHE A 23 -1.75 0.49 2.12
C PHE A 23 -2.42 0.55 0.76
N ASN A 24 -1.74 1.13 -0.23
CA ASN A 24 -2.19 1.17 -1.62
C ASN A 24 -1.04 0.75 -2.54
N ASN A 25 -1.35 0.03 -3.62
CA ASN A 25 -0.40 -0.52 -4.59
C ASN A 25 0.02 0.51 -5.68
N ASN A 26 -0.02 1.80 -5.36
CA ASN A 26 0.33 2.90 -6.26
C ASN A 26 1.62 3.63 -5.81
N ALA A 27 2.59 2.88 -5.26
CA ALA A 27 3.89 3.45 -4.89
C ALA A 27 4.68 3.95 -6.10
N ARG A 28 4.51 3.29 -7.26
CA ARG A 28 5.19 3.59 -8.51
C ARG A 28 4.18 3.95 -9.59
N THR A 29 3.57 5.11 -9.43
CA THR A 29 2.65 5.71 -10.40
C THR A 29 3.27 6.97 -10.98
N ASN A 30 3.24 7.13 -12.30
CA ASN A 30 3.78 8.31 -12.99
C ASN A 30 2.72 9.40 -13.21
N GLU A 31 3.15 10.56 -13.72
CA GLU A 31 2.27 11.72 -13.97
C GLU A 31 1.17 11.45 -15.01
N SER A 32 1.40 10.49 -15.92
CA SER A 32 0.41 10.07 -16.93
C SER A 32 -0.58 9.02 -16.41
N GLY A 33 -0.49 8.63 -15.12
CA GLY A 33 -1.36 7.63 -14.50
C GLY A 33 -0.93 6.17 -14.71
N GLY A 34 0.22 5.92 -15.34
CA GLY A 34 0.80 4.58 -15.46
C GLY A 34 1.16 4.04 -14.08
N ASN A 35 0.77 2.79 -13.79
CA ASN A 35 0.99 2.16 -12.49
C ASN A 35 1.74 0.83 -12.67
N ASP A 36 2.98 0.80 -12.19
CA ASP A 36 3.90 -0.32 -12.37
C ASP A 36 3.40 -1.62 -11.72
N PHE A 37 2.52 -1.56 -10.71
CA PHE A 37 1.89 -2.77 -10.16
C PHE A 37 1.09 -3.50 -11.25
N TRP A 38 0.35 -2.77 -12.08
CA TRP A 38 -0.47 -3.34 -13.15
C TRP A 38 0.35 -3.72 -14.38
N GLU A 39 1.48 -3.05 -14.60
CA GLU A 39 2.34 -3.26 -15.77
C GLU A 39 3.33 -4.41 -15.57
N SER A 40 4.04 -4.44 -14.44
CA SER A 40 5.10 -5.42 -14.17
C SER A 40 4.82 -6.40 -13.03
N GLY A 41 3.81 -6.12 -12.19
CA GLY A 41 3.50 -6.94 -11.00
C GLY A 41 3.17 -8.40 -11.35
N THR A 42 2.40 -8.64 -12.40
CA THR A 42 2.05 -10.00 -12.86
C THR A 42 3.28 -10.78 -13.35
N ALA A 43 4.25 -10.10 -13.96
CA ALA A 43 5.52 -10.72 -14.37
C ALA A 43 6.51 -10.87 -13.21
N ASN A 44 6.32 -10.11 -12.11
CA ASN A 44 7.17 -10.13 -10.92
C ASN A 44 6.37 -10.45 -9.65
N PRO A 45 5.64 -11.58 -9.59
CA PRO A 45 4.76 -11.90 -8.46
C PRO A 45 5.52 -12.04 -7.14
N HIS A 46 6.80 -12.41 -7.19
CA HIS A 46 7.69 -12.47 -6.03
C HIS A 46 7.88 -11.10 -5.35
N LYS A 47 7.91 -9.99 -6.11
CA LYS A 47 8.02 -8.64 -5.55
C LYS A 47 6.70 -8.19 -4.90
N VAL A 48 5.57 -8.53 -5.52
CA VAL A 48 4.24 -8.33 -4.94
C VAL A 48 4.12 -9.09 -3.61
N LEU A 49 4.54 -10.35 -3.60
CA LEU A 49 4.51 -11.17 -2.39
C LEU A 49 5.45 -10.63 -1.30
N ALA A 50 6.65 -10.17 -1.65
CA ALA A 50 7.59 -9.60 -0.68
C ALA A 50 7.03 -8.34 0.01
N ASP A 51 6.35 -7.45 -0.73
CA ASP A 51 5.64 -6.31 -0.14
C ASP A 51 4.53 -6.76 0.82
N LEU A 52 3.72 -7.76 0.44
CA LEU A 52 2.66 -8.29 1.30
C LEU A 52 3.22 -8.95 2.56
N ILE A 53 4.32 -9.71 2.45
CA ILE A 53 5.04 -10.25 3.61
C ILE A 53 5.49 -9.11 4.52
N LYS A 54 6.08 -8.05 3.98
CA LYS A 54 6.51 -6.89 4.77
C LYS A 54 5.33 -6.21 5.50
N ILE A 55 4.15 -6.16 4.88
CA ILE A 55 2.93 -5.59 5.49
C ILE A 55 2.43 -6.46 6.65
N PHE A 56 2.31 -7.76 6.45
CA PHE A 56 1.66 -8.65 7.41
C PHE A 56 2.62 -9.24 8.46
N HIS A 57 3.88 -9.42 8.09
CA HIS A 57 4.94 -10.09 8.84
C HIS A 57 6.30 -9.38 8.66
N PRO A 58 6.42 -8.10 9.09
CA PRO A 58 7.62 -7.28 8.85
C PRO A 58 8.91 -7.88 9.42
N GLU A 59 8.80 -8.77 10.40
CA GLU A 59 9.90 -9.53 11.01
C GLU A 59 10.54 -10.57 10.09
N LEU A 60 9.81 -11.06 9.07
CA LEU A 60 10.32 -12.10 8.17
C LEU A 60 11.22 -11.54 7.07
N LEU A 61 11.00 -10.29 6.67
CA LEU A 61 11.80 -9.56 5.67
C LEU A 61 12.17 -8.17 6.21
N PRO A 62 13.04 -8.06 7.23
CA PRO A 62 13.34 -6.79 7.88
C PRO A 62 14.00 -5.77 6.94
N GLU A 63 14.79 -6.23 5.98
CA GLU A 63 15.51 -5.38 5.02
C GLU A 63 14.78 -5.18 3.69
N HIS A 64 13.57 -5.72 3.52
CA HIS A 64 12.81 -5.55 2.27
C HIS A 64 12.19 -4.15 2.20
N GLU A 65 12.51 -3.45 1.12
CA GLU A 65 11.96 -2.15 0.76
C GLU A 65 10.74 -2.33 -0.16
N PHE A 66 9.70 -1.53 0.09
CA PHE A 66 8.48 -1.60 -0.71
C PHE A 66 8.72 -1.28 -2.19
N VAL A 67 8.15 -2.10 -3.07
CA VAL A 67 8.22 -1.92 -4.53
C VAL A 67 6.94 -1.31 -5.08
N TYR A 68 5.79 -1.91 -4.76
CA TYR A 68 4.49 -1.55 -5.31
C TYR A 68 3.57 -0.90 -4.28
N TYR A 69 3.67 -1.29 -3.01
CA TYR A 69 2.80 -0.80 -1.95
C TYR A 69 3.39 0.41 -1.22
N LYS A 70 2.53 1.35 -0.83
CA LYS A 70 2.90 2.42 0.11
C LYS A 70 1.87 2.51 1.23
N LYS A 71 2.35 2.78 2.44
CA LYS A 71 1.50 3.06 3.59
C LYS A 71 0.85 4.43 3.43
N LEU A 72 -0.48 4.49 3.48
CA LEU A 72 -1.23 5.74 3.47
C LEU A 72 -1.12 6.40 4.84
N ARG A 73 -1.03 7.73 4.83
CA ARG A 73 -0.96 8.55 6.04
C ARG A 73 -2.00 9.67 5.98
N THR A 74 -2.29 10.26 7.12
CA THR A 74 -3.04 11.51 7.24
C THR A 74 -2.14 12.65 6.75
N LEU A 75 -2.71 13.63 6.04
CA LEU A 75 -1.98 14.87 5.76
C LEU A 75 -1.79 15.62 7.08
N LYS A 76 -0.57 16.10 7.34
CA LYS A 76 -0.29 16.97 8.50
C LYS A 76 -0.73 18.39 8.22
#